data_AF-A0A6B2LQF7-F1
#
_entry.id   AF-A0A6B2LQF7-F1
#
_cell.length_a   1.000
_cell.length_b   1.000
_cell.length_c   1.000
_cell.angle_alpha   90.00
_cell.angle_beta   90.00
_cell.angle_gamma   90.00
#
_symmetry.space_group_name_H-M   'P 1'
#
loop_
_entity.id
_entity.type
_entity.pdbx_description
1 polymer ?
#
loop_
_entity_poly.entity_id
_entity_poly.type
_entity_poly.pdbx_seq_one_letter_code
_entity_poly.pdbx_strand_id
1 'polypeptide(L)'
;MAVIYMDRLALFTRIFLKDYNWKRILLISILIATKAVSEKTVYNSLFNSSFPYLELRNMNQLEREFLKHIHFRLTISSSLYSMYYFTLRSMGRKMDVEEERLSPIL
;
A
#
# COMPACT_ATOMS: atom_id res chain seq x y z
N MET A 1 7.18 -0.76 -1.72
CA MET A 1 6.70 -1.92 -0.92
C MET A 1 5.19 -1.97 -0.79
N ALA A 2 4.49 -0.86 -0.45
CA ALA A 2 3.04 -0.87 -0.21
C ALA A 2 2.20 -1.54 -1.32
N VAL A 3 2.47 -1.23 -2.60
CA VAL A 3 1.78 -1.84 -3.75
C VAL A 3 1.91 -3.37 -3.77
N ILE A 4 3.07 -3.92 -3.41
CA ILE A 4 3.30 -5.37 -3.35
C ILE A 4 2.42 -6.00 -2.26
N TYR A 5 2.23 -5.32 -1.13
CA TYR A 5 1.35 -5.81 -0.07
C TYR A 5 -0.13 -5.73 -0.46
N MET A 6 -0.52 -4.69 -1.20
CA MET A 6 -1.87 -4.57 -1.75
C MET A 6 -2.16 -5.69 -2.76
N ASP A 7 -1.19 -6.01 -3.63
CA ASP A 7 -1.35 -7.11 -4.58
C ASP A 7 -1.39 -8.48 -3.88
N ARG A 8 -0.54 -8.70 -2.85
CA ARG A 8 -0.61 -9.90 -2.01
C ARG A 8 -1.97 -10.07 -1.34
N LEU A 9 -2.56 -8.99 -0.81
CA LEU A 9 -3.91 -9.02 -0.26
C LEU A 9 -4.91 -9.50 -1.31
N ALA A 10 -4.89 -8.90 -2.50
CA ALA A 10 -5.79 -9.25 -3.59
C ALA A 10 -5.62 -10.71 -4.05
N LEU A 11 -4.38 -11.19 -4.18
CA LEU A 11 -4.07 -12.54 -4.60
C LEU A 11 -4.52 -13.60 -3.58
N PHE A 12 -4.30 -13.36 -2.28
CA PHE A 12 -4.60 -14.36 -1.24
C PHE A 12 -6.07 -14.35 -0.79
N THR A 13 -6.72 -13.18 -0.78
CA THR A 13 -8.08 -13.06 -0.22
C THR A 13 -9.15 -12.75 -1.26
N ARG A 14 -8.78 -12.45 -2.51
CA ARG A 14 -9.67 -11.92 -3.55
C ARG A 14 -10.36 -10.59 -3.16
N ILE A 15 -9.82 -9.89 -2.16
CA ILE A 15 -10.27 -8.53 -1.80
C ILE A 15 -9.55 -7.53 -2.69
N PHE A 16 -10.30 -6.96 -3.64
CA PHE A 16 -9.80 -5.91 -4.53
C PHE A 16 -10.12 -4.52 -3.99
N LEU A 17 -9.40 -3.53 -4.51
CA LEU A 17 -9.65 -2.12 -4.25
C LEU A 17 -11.00 -1.72 -4.85
N LYS A 18 -11.85 -1.13 -4.01
CA LYS A 18 -13.18 -0.60 -4.32
C LYS A 18 -13.36 0.73 -3.59
N ASP A 19 -14.31 1.54 -4.03
CA ASP A 19 -14.55 2.91 -3.54
C ASP A 19 -14.71 3.03 -2.02
N TYR A 20 -15.23 1.97 -1.37
CA TYR A 20 -15.47 1.95 0.07
C TYR A 20 -14.29 1.41 0.91
N ASN A 21 -13.33 0.68 0.32
CA ASN A 21 -12.26 0.01 1.06
C ASN A 21 -10.85 0.54 0.76
N TRP A 22 -10.67 1.27 -0.35
CA TRP A 22 -9.33 1.63 -0.85
C TRP A 22 -8.52 2.45 0.15
N LYS A 23 -9.17 3.40 0.84
CA LYS A 23 -8.50 4.25 1.84
C LYS A 23 -7.88 3.42 2.96
N ARG A 24 -8.63 2.43 3.47
CA ARG A 24 -8.19 1.56 4.56
C ARG A 24 -7.07 0.62 4.11
N ILE A 25 -7.22 0.01 2.92
CA ILE A 25 -6.22 -0.91 2.35
C ILE A 25 -4.91 -0.18 2.04
N LEU A 26 -4.98 1.00 1.41
CA LEU A 26 -3.81 1.79 1.08
C LEU A 26 -3.09 2.24 2.35
N LEU A 27 -3.84 2.80 3.31
CA LEU A 27 -3.28 3.27 4.57
C LEU A 27 -2.52 2.14 5.28
N ILE A 28 -3.13 0.97 5.48
CA ILE A 28 -2.46 -0.13 6.18
C ILE A 28 -1.26 -0.69 5.41
N SER A 29 -1.34 -0.72 4.08
CA SER A 29 -0.23 -1.17 3.24
C SER A 29 0.98 -0.24 3.32
N ILE A 30 0.75 1.08 3.42
CA ILE A 30 1.80 2.07 3.67
C ILE A 30 2.38 1.89 5.07
N LEU A 31 1.55 1.74 6.10
CA LEU A 31 2.00 1.57 7.48
C LEU A 31 2.92 0.34 7.63
N ILE A 32 2.51 -0.81 7.09
CA ILE A 32 3.32 -2.03 7.09
C ILE A 32 4.61 -1.85 6.30
N ALA A 33 4.56 -1.17 5.14
CA ALA A 33 5.75 -0.86 4.36
C ALA A 33 6.74 0.02 5.10
N THR A 34 6.28 1.06 5.78
CA THR A 34 7.12 1.93 6.61
C THR A 34 7.78 1.12 7.71
N LYS A 35 7.01 0.27 8.41
CA LYS A 35 7.57 -0.60 9.46
C LYS A 35 8.63 -1.58 8.93
N ALA A 36 8.38 -2.20 7.78
CA ALA A 36 9.29 -3.19 7.20
C ALA A 36 10.63 -2.60 6.73
N VAL A 37 10.66 -1.32 6.35
CA VAL A 37 11.88 -0.62 5.90
C VAL A 37 12.60 0.07 7.06
N SER A 38 11.91 0.33 8.17
CA SER A 38 12.48 1.09 9.28
C SER A 38 13.49 0.26 10.07
N GLU A 39 14.70 0.80 10.23
CA GLU A 39 15.73 0.24 11.13
C GLU A 39 15.34 0.35 12.61
N LYS A 40 14.43 1.30 12.92
CA LYS A 40 13.89 1.54 14.25
C LYS A 40 12.49 0.95 14.39
N THR A 41 12.14 0.53 15.60
CA THR A 41 10.78 0.06 15.91
C THR A 41 9.77 1.20 15.78
N VAL A 42 8.93 1.15 14.75
CA VAL A 42 7.84 2.10 14.53
C VAL A 42 6.54 1.54 15.11
N TYR A 43 5.97 2.24 16.09
CA TYR A 43 4.70 1.89 16.72
C TYR A 43 3.51 2.57 16.03
N ASN A 44 2.32 1.98 16.14
CA ASN A 44 1.09 2.59 15.60
C ASN A 44 0.74 3.92 16.27
N SER A 45 1.14 4.12 17.53
CA SER A 45 0.93 5.38 18.25
C SER A 45 1.62 6.58 17.58
N LEU A 46 2.72 6.35 16.85
CA LEU A 46 3.40 7.42 16.10
C LEU A 46 2.56 7.94 14.94
N PHE A 47 1.66 7.12 14.40
CA PHE A 47 0.77 7.52 13.30
C PHE A 47 -0.52 8.17 13.79
N ASN A 48 -0.88 8.01 15.07
CA ASN A 48 -2.06 8.62 15.67
C ASN A 48 -1.99 10.17 15.63
N SER A 49 -0.79 10.75 15.67
CA SER A 49 -0.60 12.20 15.49
C SER A 49 -0.89 12.66 14.05
N SER A 50 -0.63 11.79 13.06
CA SER A 50 -0.86 12.08 11.63
C SER A 50 -2.30 11.80 11.20
N PHE A 51 -3.01 10.92 11.92
CA PHE A 51 -4.39 10.51 11.63
C PHE A 51 -5.28 10.64 12.87
N PRO A 52 -5.63 11.88 13.30
CA PRO A 52 -6.37 12.11 14.54
C PRO A 52 -7.78 11.49 14.54
N TYR A 53 -8.34 11.21 13.36
CA TYR A 53 -9.66 10.60 13.19
C TYR A 53 -9.65 9.06 13.31
N LEU A 54 -8.48 8.43 13.40
CA LEU A 54 -8.35 6.98 13.44
C LEU A 54 -7.88 6.54 14.83
N GLU A 55 -8.81 6.02 15.63
CA GLU A 55 -8.46 5.52 16.96
C GLU A 55 -7.35 4.46 16.90
N LEU A 56 -6.39 4.55 17.82
CA LEU A 56 -5.26 3.62 17.93
C LEU A 56 -5.71 2.15 18.00
N ARG A 57 -6.84 1.87 18.67
CA ARG A 57 -7.44 0.53 18.74
C ARG A 57 -7.83 0.02 17.35
N ASN A 58 -8.46 0.87 16.54
CA ASN A 58 -8.88 0.53 15.18
C ASN A 58 -7.67 0.34 14.27
N MET A 59 -6.60 1.12 14.43
CA MET A 59 -5.32 0.89 13.73
C MET A 59 -4.72 -0.46 14.07
N ASN A 60 -4.61 -0.79 15.37
CA ASN A 60 -4.04 -2.05 15.82
C ASN A 60 -4.83 -3.25 15.31
N GLN A 61 -6.17 -3.16 15.32
CA GLN A 61 -7.02 -4.22 14.80
C GLN A 61 -6.87 -4.36 13.27
N LEU A 62 -6.87 -3.25 12.54
CA LEU A 62 -6.70 -3.26 11.09
C LEU A 62 -5.35 -3.85 10.69
N GLU A 63 -4.28 -3.54 11.42
CA GLU A 63 -2.96 -4.13 11.19
C GLU A 63 -2.96 -5.64 11.39
N ARG A 64 -3.51 -6.11 12.51
CA ARG A 64 -3.58 -7.55 12.81
C ARG A 64 -4.35 -8.31 11.75
N GLU A 65 -5.51 -7.82 11.34
CA GLU A 65 -6.31 -8.47 10.29
C GLU A 65 -5.60 -8.44 8.94
N PHE A 66 -4.99 -7.31 8.56
CA PHE A 66 -4.23 -7.23 7.31
C PHE A 66 -3.05 -8.22 7.29
N LEU A 67 -2.29 -8.32 8.38
CA LEU A 67 -1.17 -9.26 8.50
C LEU A 67 -1.62 -10.72 8.39
N LYS A 68 -2.76 -11.07 8.99
CA LYS A 68 -3.37 -12.41 8.83
C LYS A 68 -3.73 -12.69 7.37
N HIS A 69 -4.36 -11.72 6.70
CA HIS A 69 -4.76 -11.85 5.31
C HIS A 69 -3.60 -11.98 4.33
N ILE A 70 -2.44 -11.38 4.62
CA ILE A 70 -1.23 -11.59 3.83
C ILE A 70 -0.39 -12.79 4.30
N HIS A 71 -0.91 -13.60 5.23
CA HIS A 71 -0.23 -14.74 5.85
C HIS A 71 1.16 -14.39 6.42
N PHE A 72 1.31 -13.17 6.97
CA PHE A 72 2.58 -12.64 7.48
C PHE A 72 3.74 -12.68 6.47
N ARG A 73 3.44 -12.78 5.16
CA ARG A 73 4.45 -12.72 4.10
C ARG A 73 4.90 -11.28 3.92
N LEU A 74 5.88 -10.85 4.72
CA LEU A 74 6.47 -9.51 4.67
C LEU A 74 7.77 -9.45 3.88
N THR A 75 8.45 -10.58 3.70
CA THR A 75 9.70 -10.64 2.93
C THR A 75 9.44 -10.35 1.46
N ILE A 76 10.26 -9.47 0.88
CA ILE A 76 10.21 -9.08 -0.53
C ILE A 76 11.63 -9.18 -1.06
N SER A 77 11.82 -9.96 -2.13
CA SER A 77 13.12 -10.05 -2.79
C SER A 77 13.43 -8.77 -3.57
N SER A 78 14.71 -8.45 -3.70
CA SER A 78 15.16 -7.30 -4.51
C SER A 78 14.69 -7.40 -5.96
N SER A 79 14.65 -8.60 -6.53
CA SER A 79 14.14 -8.85 -7.88
C SER A 79 12.64 -8.49 -8.02
N LEU A 80 11.81 -8.90 -7.05
CA LEU A 80 10.39 -8.60 -7.04
C LEU A 80 10.15 -7.09 -6.89
N TYR A 81 10.89 -6.45 -5.97
CA TYR A 81 10.83 -5.01 -5.80
C TYR A 81 11.18 -4.26 -7.10
N SER A 82 12.29 -4.64 -7.75
CA SER A 82 12.72 -4.04 -9.01
C SER A 82 11.69 -4.22 -10.12
N MET A 83 11.11 -5.42 -10.26
CA MET A 83 10.05 -5.69 -11.23
C MET A 83 8.85 -4.75 -11.04
N TYR A 84 8.37 -4.63 -9.80
CA TYR A 84 7.26 -3.72 -9.47
C TYR A 84 7.62 -2.26 -9.73
N TYR A 85 8.81 -1.83 -9.33
CA TYR A 85 9.28 -0.46 -9.55
C TYR A 85 9.32 -0.09 -11.04
N PHE A 86 9.92 -0.93 -11.89
CA PHE A 86 9.99 -0.68 -13.33
C PHE A 86 8.61 -0.73 -13.98
N THR A 87 7.76 -1.67 -13.57
CA THR A 87 6.39 -1.79 -14.08
C THR A 87 5.58 -0.53 -13.77
N LEU A 88 5.57 -0.09 -12.51
CA LEU A 88 4.87 1.12 -12.09
C LEU A 88 5.40 2.36 -12.81
N ARG A 89 6.73 2.49 -12.95
CA ARG A 89 7.34 3.60 -13.69
C ARG A 89 7.00 3.58 -15.19
N SER A 90 6.82 2.39 -15.77
CA SER A 90 6.38 2.28 -17.16
C SER A 90 4.90 2.62 -17.31
N MET A 91 4.06 2.27 -16.35
CA MET A 91 2.62 2.62 -16.35
C MET A 91 2.43 4.13 -16.18
N GLY A 92 3.13 4.77 -15.24
CA GLY A 92 3.05 6.22 -15.04
C GLY A 92 3.42 7.00 -16.30
N ARG A 93 4.52 6.62 -16.97
CA ARG A 93 4.91 7.25 -18.24
C ARG A 93 3.88 7.12 -19.35
N LYS A 94 3.10 6.03 -19.38
CA LYS A 94 2.02 5.87 -20.37
C LYS A 94 0.85 6.81 -20.07
N MET A 95 0.50 6.96 -18.79
CA MET A 95 -0.56 7.85 -18.35
C MET A 95 -0.24 9.32 -18.63
N ASP A 96 0.99 9.76 -18.35
CA ASP A 96 1.42 11.15 -18.63
C ASP A 96 1.28 11.49 -20.12
N VAL A 97 1.67 10.56 -21.00
CA VAL A 97 1.56 10.71 -22.46
C VAL A 97 0.09 10.72 -22.92
N GLU A 98 -0.80 10.00 -22.24
CA GLU A 98 -2.23 9.97 -22.56
C GLU A 98 -2.94 11.24 -22.07
N GLU A 99 -2.54 11.78 -20.91
CA GLU A 99 -3.00 13.06 -20.38
C GLU A 99 -2.54 14.24 -21.27
N GLU A 100 -1.28 14.24 -21.74
CA GLU A 100 -0.77 15.19 -22.75
C GLU A 100 -1.44 15.07 -24.12
N ARG A 101 -2.06 13.93 -24.44
CA ARG A 101 -2.85 13.74 -25.68
C ARG A 101 -4.30 14.20 -25.55
N LEU A 102 -4.82 14.29 -24.33
CA LEU A 102 -6.19 14.73 -24.05
C LEU A 102 -6.27 16.25 -23.79
N SER A 103 -5.19 16.86 -23.30
CA SER A 103 -5.05 18.31 -23.12
C SER A 103 -4.93 19.20 -24.39
N PRO A 104 -4.58 18.72 -25.61
CA PRO A 104 -4.51 19.57 -26.81
C PRO A 104 -5.88 19.91 -27.43
N ILE A 105 -6.98 19.34 -26.93
CA ILE A 105 -8.33 19.44 -27.52
C ILE A 105 -9.27 20.32 -26.65
N LEU A 106 -8.72 21.10 -25.71
CA LEU A 106 -9.47 22.06 -24.89
C LEU A 106 -8.82 23.45 -24.93
#